data_AF-I4BWS5-F1
#
_entry.id   AF-I4BWS5-F1
#
_cell.length_a   1.000
_cell.length_b   1.000
_cell.length_c   1.000
_cell.angle_alpha   90.00
_cell.angle_beta   90.00
_cell.angle_gamma   90.00
#
_symmetry.space_group_name_H-M   'P 1'
#
loop_
_entity.id
_entity.type
_entity.pdbx_description
1 polymer ?
#
loop_
_entity_poly.entity_id
_entity_poly.type
_entity_poly.pdbx_seq_one_letter_code
_entity_poly.pdbx_strand_id
1 'polypeptide(L)'
;MTVEIASFCGIKIYAQLSNRVTFFNSPYPAHFEHKAVDIYPSSHDAPSPVEGKVTYIYEFTAPRTKQFQMPTKEYLIAIETPVTSEYLVRILHVKPTVKVGDCVKVGQILGEMVKNGHFDSWTDRHMHVEIRPRDNLIRARGGMPIYASLKWEKFYGMLPASSFQGKVIVQRPNYTLLKGPIARMGLFSGLPVTVGKGVGILDGGLPHYGFGGVLARGKVEIGDPVYIDGVRIGHVTNIYSDGFARFEVEPFSVKLDNFIMKGISCYMGLSGDFMWKLIPQDGKKMSLKDKASVIICPQGQALS
;
A
#
# COMPACT_ATOMS: atom_id res chain seq x y z
N MET A 1 7.95 3.04 18.11
CA MET A 1 6.93 4.05 18.46
C MET A 1 5.69 3.74 17.64
N THR A 2 4.54 3.60 18.27
CA THR A 2 3.27 3.34 17.61
C THR A 2 2.60 4.65 17.22
N VAL A 3 2.03 4.73 16.01
CA VAL A 3 1.32 5.91 15.50
C VAL A 3 -0.04 5.53 14.92
N GLU A 4 -1.00 6.45 15.03
CA GLU A 4 -2.30 6.33 14.36
C GLU A 4 -2.09 6.57 12.86
N ILE A 5 -2.51 5.61 12.02
CA ILE A 5 -2.35 5.71 10.56
C ILE A 5 -3.68 5.94 9.85
N ALA A 6 -4.79 5.49 10.44
CA ALA A 6 -6.11 5.66 9.85
C ALA A 6 -7.22 5.53 10.88
N SER A 7 -8.44 5.93 10.52
CA SER A 7 -9.60 5.79 11.39
C SER A 7 -10.94 5.76 10.65
N PHE A 8 -11.97 5.28 11.32
CA PHE A 8 -13.38 5.38 10.91
C PHE A 8 -14.28 5.29 12.14
N CYS A 9 -15.27 6.18 12.27
CA CYS A 9 -16.23 6.20 13.40
C CYS A 9 -15.57 6.02 14.79
N GLY A 10 -14.45 6.70 15.03
CA GLY A 10 -13.70 6.63 16.28
C GLY A 10 -12.79 5.40 16.45
N ILE A 11 -12.96 4.36 15.63
CA ILE A 11 -12.02 3.23 15.56
C ILE A 11 -10.73 3.74 14.94
N LYS A 12 -9.62 3.62 15.67
CA LYS A 12 -8.28 4.03 15.24
C LYS A 12 -7.44 2.81 14.91
N ILE A 13 -6.76 2.86 13.77
CA ILE A 13 -5.82 1.85 13.29
C ILE A 13 -4.41 2.38 13.51
N TYR A 14 -3.56 1.55 14.09
CA TYR A 14 -2.20 1.90 14.45
C TYR A 14 -1.17 1.01 13.74
N ALA A 15 0.03 1.57 13.54
CA ALA A 15 1.21 0.83 13.10
C ALA A 15 2.47 1.33 13.81
N GLN A 16 3.55 0.55 13.76
CA GLN A 16 4.85 1.04 14.19
C GLN A 16 5.38 2.06 13.18
N LEU A 17 6.05 3.10 13.64
CA LEU A 17 6.62 4.16 12.80
C LEU A 17 7.62 3.62 11.76
N SER A 18 8.27 2.48 12.02
CA SER A 18 9.16 1.80 11.08
C SER A 18 8.45 1.07 9.95
N ASN A 19 7.11 0.94 10.01
CA ASN A 19 6.35 0.18 9.03
C ASN A 19 6.16 0.96 7.73
N ARG A 20 5.87 0.19 6.69
CA ARG A 20 5.28 0.70 5.45
C ARG A 20 3.79 0.40 5.45
N VAL A 21 3.01 1.21 4.74
CA VAL A 21 1.57 1.02 4.58
C VAL A 21 1.13 1.33 3.15
N THR A 22 -0.04 0.83 2.75
CA THR A 22 -0.68 1.21 1.48
C THR A 22 -2.19 1.12 1.60
N PHE A 23 -2.88 2.03 0.93
CA PHE A 23 -4.33 2.05 0.78
C PHE A 23 -4.74 1.58 -0.62
N PHE A 24 -3.87 1.69 -1.64
CA PHE A 24 -4.21 1.43 -3.05
C PHE A 24 -3.35 0.38 -3.78
N ASN A 25 -2.26 -0.13 -3.19
CA ASN A 25 -1.32 -1.05 -3.85
C ASN A 25 -1.75 -2.52 -3.79
N SER A 26 -2.94 -2.81 -4.28
CA SER A 26 -3.52 -4.15 -4.32
C SER A 26 -4.66 -4.20 -5.34
N PRO A 27 -4.86 -5.30 -6.09
CA PRO A 27 -5.92 -5.38 -7.09
C PRO A 27 -7.31 -5.61 -6.47
N TYR A 28 -7.39 -5.83 -5.16
CA TYR A 28 -8.62 -6.23 -4.51
C TYR A 28 -9.60 -5.06 -4.29
N PRO A 29 -10.92 -5.31 -4.34
CA PRO A 29 -11.94 -4.25 -4.27
C PRO A 29 -11.83 -3.31 -3.08
N ALA A 30 -11.38 -3.79 -1.91
CA ALA A 30 -11.27 -2.95 -0.73
C ALA A 30 -10.26 -1.80 -0.90
N HIS A 31 -9.18 -2.01 -1.66
CA HIS A 31 -8.21 -0.96 -1.97
C HIS A 31 -8.69 -0.02 -3.07
N PHE A 32 -9.39 -0.56 -4.08
CA PHE A 32 -10.05 0.26 -5.09
C PHE A 32 -11.07 1.23 -4.47
N GLU A 33 -11.81 0.77 -3.46
CA GLU A 33 -12.85 1.53 -2.78
C GLU A 33 -12.34 2.39 -1.60
N HIS A 34 -11.03 2.40 -1.31
CA HIS A 34 -10.41 3.09 -0.16
C HIS A 34 -11.00 2.65 1.21
N LYS A 35 -11.08 1.34 1.41
CA LYS A 35 -11.71 0.67 2.56
C LYS A 35 -10.79 -0.30 3.28
N ALA A 36 -9.54 -0.42 2.83
CA ALA A 36 -8.52 -1.26 3.43
C ALA A 36 -7.21 -0.50 3.56
N VAL A 37 -6.39 -0.94 4.51
CA VAL A 37 -4.99 -0.56 4.60
C VAL A 37 -4.16 -1.82 4.83
N ASP A 38 -3.12 -2.00 4.03
CA ASP A 38 -2.11 -3.01 4.34
C ASP A 38 -1.02 -2.40 5.20
N ILE A 39 -0.61 -3.14 6.22
CA ILE A 39 0.47 -2.76 7.13
C ILE A 39 1.60 -3.77 6.95
N TYR A 40 2.81 -3.28 6.71
CA TYR A 40 4.02 -4.09 6.49
C TYR A 40 4.97 -3.95 7.68
N PRO A 41 4.83 -4.77 8.74
CA PRO A 41 5.85 -4.94 9.76
C PRO A 41 7.20 -5.36 9.18
N SER A 42 8.28 -5.02 9.88
CA SER A 42 9.65 -5.43 9.53
C SER A 42 9.98 -6.87 9.92
N SER A 43 9.26 -7.46 10.89
CA SER A 43 9.40 -8.86 11.29
C SER A 43 8.33 -9.72 10.63
N HIS A 44 8.36 -11.04 10.87
CA HIS A 44 7.30 -11.96 10.46
C HIS A 44 6.07 -11.88 11.36
N ASP A 45 6.17 -11.21 12.51
CA ASP A 45 5.08 -11.13 13.47
C ASP A 45 4.02 -10.13 13.02
N ALA A 46 2.78 -10.39 13.46
CA ALA A 46 1.63 -9.54 13.22
C ALA A 46 1.24 -8.77 14.49
N PRO A 47 1.83 -7.58 14.75
CA PRO A 47 1.42 -6.74 15.87
C PRO A 47 0.01 -6.20 15.65
N SER A 48 -0.85 -6.31 16.66
CA SER A 48 -2.25 -5.89 16.56
C SER A 48 -2.35 -4.39 16.21
N PRO A 49 -3.07 -4.03 15.13
CA PRO A 49 -3.27 -2.63 14.76
C PRO A 49 -4.30 -1.92 15.63
N VAL A 50 -5.04 -2.65 16.47
CA VAL A 50 -6.09 -2.12 17.35
C VAL A 50 -6.03 -2.78 18.73
N GLU A 51 -6.65 -2.16 19.73
CA GLU A 51 -6.96 -2.84 20.98
C GLU A 51 -8.42 -3.30 20.99
N GLY A 52 -8.68 -4.40 21.68
CA GLY A 52 -10.03 -4.96 21.75
C GLY A 52 -10.05 -6.43 22.11
N LYS A 53 -11.21 -7.05 21.93
CA LYS A 53 -11.42 -8.48 22.17
C LYS A 53 -11.46 -9.23 20.84
N VAL A 54 -10.73 -10.34 20.74
CA VAL A 54 -10.83 -11.24 19.59
C VAL A 54 -12.18 -11.95 19.65
N THR A 55 -13.06 -11.69 18.69
CA THR A 55 -14.43 -12.24 18.67
C THR A 55 -14.62 -13.35 17.64
N TYR A 56 -13.76 -13.42 16.63
CA TYR A 56 -13.89 -14.40 15.56
C TYR A 56 -12.53 -14.74 14.96
N ILE A 57 -12.29 -16.02 14.71
CA ILE A 57 -11.16 -16.55 13.96
C ILE A 57 -11.69 -17.54 12.93
N TYR A 58 -11.30 -17.39 11.67
CA TYR A 58 -11.74 -18.28 10.60
C TYR A 58 -10.57 -18.69 9.71
N GLU A 59 -10.30 -19.99 9.64
CA GLU A 59 -9.32 -20.59 8.72
C GLU A 59 -10.03 -20.98 7.42
N PHE A 60 -9.44 -20.64 6.28
CA PHE A 60 -9.95 -21.00 4.96
C PHE A 60 -8.82 -21.28 3.98
N THR A 61 -9.19 -21.75 2.78
CA THR A 61 -8.23 -22.08 1.73
C THR A 61 -8.06 -20.90 0.78
N ALA A 62 -6.83 -20.41 0.66
CA ALA A 62 -6.42 -19.39 -0.30
C ALA A 62 -6.55 -19.91 -1.75
N PRO A 63 -6.73 -19.01 -2.73
CA PRO A 63 -6.67 -19.36 -4.15
C PRO A 63 -5.38 -20.09 -4.51
N ARG A 64 -5.44 -20.98 -5.49
CA ARG A 64 -4.23 -21.59 -6.06
C ARG A 64 -3.59 -20.61 -7.04
N THR A 65 -2.29 -20.40 -6.90
CA THR A 65 -1.48 -19.69 -7.90
C THR A 65 -0.62 -20.69 -8.68
N LYS A 66 -0.44 -20.43 -9.97
CA LYS A 66 0.48 -21.20 -10.82
C LYS A 66 1.92 -20.67 -10.74
N GLN A 67 2.13 -19.50 -10.13
CA GLN A 67 3.42 -18.81 -10.14
C GLN A 67 4.45 -19.49 -9.21
N PHE A 68 4.02 -20.10 -8.11
CA PHE A 68 4.90 -20.71 -7.11
C PHE A 68 4.13 -21.64 -6.17
N GLN A 69 4.83 -22.58 -5.52
CA GLN A 69 4.27 -23.42 -4.47
C GLN A 69 4.24 -22.64 -3.14
N MET A 70 3.07 -22.54 -2.52
CA MET A 70 2.88 -21.90 -1.22
C MET A 70 1.91 -22.70 -0.35
N PRO A 71 1.94 -22.53 0.98
CA PRO A 71 0.86 -22.96 1.85
C PRO A 71 -0.48 -22.42 1.35
N THR A 72 -1.53 -23.23 1.47
CA THR A 72 -2.88 -22.88 1.01
C THR A 72 -3.78 -22.36 2.13
N LYS A 73 -3.31 -22.36 3.38
CA LYS A 73 -4.09 -21.85 4.52
C LYS A 73 -4.06 -20.33 4.57
N GLU A 74 -5.22 -19.75 4.81
CA GLU A 74 -5.44 -18.34 5.11
C GLU A 74 -6.30 -18.23 6.38
N TYR A 75 -6.20 -17.08 7.04
CA TYR A 75 -6.82 -16.82 8.31
C TYR A 75 -7.43 -15.41 8.32
N LEU A 76 -8.57 -15.32 8.97
CA LEU A 76 -9.24 -14.08 9.31
C LEU A 76 -9.31 -13.99 10.83
N ILE A 77 -8.89 -12.85 11.37
CA ILE A 77 -9.07 -12.48 12.78
C ILE A 77 -10.00 -11.27 12.82
N ALA A 78 -11.06 -11.31 13.64
CA ALA A 78 -11.92 -10.16 13.90
C ALA A 78 -11.77 -9.70 15.35
N ILE A 79 -11.55 -8.40 15.53
CA ILE A 79 -11.41 -7.75 16.83
C ILE A 79 -12.55 -6.75 17.02
N GLU A 80 -13.26 -6.89 18.15
CA GLU A 80 -14.21 -5.90 18.63
C GLU A 80 -13.48 -4.86 19.48
N THR A 81 -13.49 -3.61 19.03
CA THR A 81 -12.91 -2.49 19.79
C THR A 81 -13.91 -1.98 20.83
N PRO A 82 -13.46 -1.35 21.93
CA PRO A 82 -14.37 -0.78 22.93
C PRO A 82 -15.16 0.46 22.45
N VAL A 83 -14.92 0.93 21.21
CA VAL A 83 -15.51 2.17 20.68
C VAL A 83 -16.98 1.97 20.26
N THR A 84 -17.30 0.84 19.66
CA THR A 84 -18.63 0.53 19.12
C THR A 84 -18.79 -0.97 18.94
N SER A 85 -20.01 -1.47 19.12
CA SER A 85 -20.40 -2.87 18.87
C SER A 85 -20.90 -3.13 17.44
N GLU A 86 -21.10 -2.07 16.65
CA GLU A 86 -21.63 -2.16 15.27
C GLU A 86 -20.58 -2.71 14.28
N TYR A 87 -19.31 -2.41 14.54
CA TYR A 87 -18.20 -2.72 13.64
C TYR A 87 -17.15 -3.59 14.30
N LEU A 88 -16.48 -4.39 13.47
CA LEU A 88 -15.33 -5.21 13.83
C LEU A 88 -14.15 -4.84 12.93
N VAL A 89 -12.94 -4.95 13.49
CA VAL A 89 -11.69 -4.80 12.73
C VAL A 89 -11.30 -6.19 12.22
N ARG A 90 -11.35 -6.37 10.91
CA ARG A 90 -10.97 -7.60 10.22
C ARG A 90 -9.50 -7.53 9.81
N ILE A 91 -8.75 -8.56 10.13
CA ILE A 91 -7.33 -8.71 9.80
C ILE A 91 -7.15 -10.04 9.05
N LEU A 92 -6.55 -9.98 7.86
CA LEU A 92 -6.19 -11.17 7.06
C LEU A 92 -4.67 -11.36 7.03
N HIS A 93 -4.24 -12.50 6.50
CA HIS A 93 -2.84 -12.85 6.27
C HIS A 93 -2.04 -13.08 7.56
N VAL A 94 -2.71 -13.51 8.64
CA VAL A 94 -2.08 -13.75 9.95
C VAL A 94 -2.52 -15.10 10.49
N LYS A 95 -1.60 -16.06 10.58
CA LYS A 95 -1.83 -17.30 11.31
C LYS A 95 -1.89 -16.97 12.81
N PRO A 96 -3.04 -17.13 13.48
CA PRO A 96 -3.23 -16.64 14.84
C PRO A 96 -2.50 -17.51 15.87
N THR A 97 -1.93 -16.87 16.88
CA THR A 97 -1.52 -17.50 18.16
C THR A 97 -2.48 -17.12 19.30
N VAL A 98 -3.23 -16.02 19.12
CA VAL A 98 -4.36 -15.63 19.99
C VAL A 98 -5.58 -16.52 19.76
N LYS A 99 -6.49 -16.52 20.74
CA LYS A 99 -7.74 -17.28 20.75
C LYS A 99 -8.94 -16.34 20.80
N VAL A 100 -10.08 -16.83 20.32
CA VAL A 100 -11.37 -16.14 20.53
C VAL A 100 -11.60 -16.00 22.04
N GLY A 101 -11.94 -14.78 22.47
CA GLY A 101 -12.07 -14.41 23.86
C GLY A 101 -10.92 -13.58 24.42
N ASP A 102 -9.73 -13.66 23.80
CA ASP A 102 -8.55 -12.92 24.26
C ASP A 102 -8.73 -11.41 24.10
N CYS A 103 -8.25 -10.64 25.07
CA CYS A 103 -8.11 -9.20 24.98
C CYS A 103 -6.69 -8.87 24.50
N VAL A 104 -6.58 -8.04 23.47
CA VAL A 104 -5.31 -7.62 22.89
C VAL A 104 -5.11 -6.11 22.99
N LYS A 105 -3.87 -5.70 23.19
CA LYS A 105 -3.45 -4.29 23.11
C LYS A 105 -2.84 -3.98 21.75
N VAL A 106 -2.85 -2.71 21.36
CA VAL A 106 -2.14 -2.25 20.17
C VAL A 106 -0.66 -2.65 20.28
N GLY A 107 -0.13 -3.27 19.23
CA GLY A 107 1.24 -3.76 19.17
C GLY A 107 1.45 -5.16 19.75
N GLN A 108 0.49 -5.74 20.48
CA GLN A 108 0.57 -7.12 20.95
C GLN A 108 0.50 -8.08 19.76
N ILE A 109 1.34 -9.11 19.77
CA ILE A 109 1.43 -10.05 18.66
C ILE A 109 0.17 -10.92 18.58
N LEU A 110 -0.50 -10.86 17.43
CA LEU A 110 -1.68 -11.68 17.10
C LEU A 110 -1.29 -13.07 16.59
N GLY A 111 -0.09 -13.16 16.01
CA GLY A 111 0.42 -14.36 15.37
C GLY A 111 1.51 -14.02 14.35
N GLU A 112 1.67 -14.89 13.35
CA GLU A 112 2.69 -14.75 12.31
C GLU A 112 2.04 -14.49 10.94
N MET A 113 2.59 -13.55 10.18
CA MET A 113 2.10 -13.21 8.85
C MET A 113 2.34 -14.35 7.87
N VAL A 114 1.28 -14.74 7.14
CA VAL A 114 1.33 -15.78 6.11
C VAL A 114 1.44 -15.19 4.71
N LYS A 115 1.87 -16.02 3.76
CA LYS A 115 1.92 -15.72 2.32
C LYS A 115 1.39 -16.93 1.59
N ASN A 116 0.43 -16.73 0.70
CA ASN A 116 -0.25 -17.76 -0.06
C ASN A 116 -0.66 -17.22 -1.45
N GLY A 117 -1.59 -17.88 -2.13
CA GLY A 117 -2.00 -17.50 -3.48
C GLY A 117 -2.76 -16.19 -3.62
N HIS A 118 -3.00 -15.44 -2.53
CA HIS A 118 -3.44 -14.04 -2.59
C HIS A 118 -2.32 -13.06 -2.96
N PHE A 119 -1.07 -13.49 -2.93
CA PHE A 119 0.09 -12.64 -3.14
C PHE A 119 0.71 -12.91 -4.51
N ASP A 120 1.33 -11.89 -5.08
CA ASP A 120 2.27 -12.05 -6.18
C ASP A 120 3.69 -12.35 -5.66
N SER A 121 4.57 -12.77 -6.58
CA SER A 121 5.95 -13.13 -6.23
C SER A 121 6.71 -11.96 -5.59
N TRP A 122 6.42 -10.73 -6.00
CA TRP A 122 7.02 -9.50 -5.47
C TRP A 122 6.30 -8.92 -4.25
N THR A 123 5.11 -9.38 -3.87
CA THR A 123 4.37 -8.82 -2.73
C THR A 123 5.02 -9.26 -1.40
N ASP A 124 5.34 -8.30 -0.54
CA ASP A 124 5.87 -8.57 0.80
C ASP A 124 4.73 -9.03 1.72
N ARG A 125 5.06 -9.80 2.77
CA ARG A 125 4.08 -10.14 3.82
C ARG A 125 3.57 -8.87 4.48
N HIS A 126 2.27 -8.83 4.75
CA HIS A 126 1.59 -7.71 5.39
C HIS A 126 0.33 -8.22 6.10
N MET A 127 -0.20 -7.38 6.98
CA MET A 127 -1.55 -7.51 7.51
C MET A 127 -2.48 -6.69 6.63
N HIS A 128 -3.52 -7.30 6.09
CA HIS A 128 -4.60 -6.59 5.40
C HIS A 128 -5.68 -6.25 6.42
N VAL A 129 -5.98 -4.96 6.61
CA VAL A 129 -6.87 -4.47 7.67
C VAL A 129 -8.10 -3.76 7.08
N GLU A 130 -9.29 -4.18 7.50
CA GLU A 130 -10.57 -3.56 7.17
C GLU A 130 -11.40 -3.29 8.42
N ILE A 131 -12.29 -2.29 8.34
CA ILE A 131 -13.38 -2.12 9.30
C ILE A 131 -14.66 -2.63 8.65
N ARG A 132 -15.37 -3.54 9.32
CA ARG A 132 -16.47 -4.33 8.76
C ARG A 132 -17.71 -4.24 9.65
N PRO A 133 -18.92 -4.13 9.08
CA PRO A 133 -20.15 -4.44 9.83
C PRO A 133 -20.08 -5.84 10.43
N ARG A 134 -20.61 -6.00 11.65
CA ARG A 134 -20.54 -7.26 12.42
C ARG A 134 -21.17 -8.46 11.70
N ASP A 135 -22.21 -8.21 10.91
CA ASP A 135 -22.94 -9.19 10.10
C ASP A 135 -22.30 -9.46 8.73
N ASN A 136 -21.23 -8.74 8.38
CA ASN A 136 -20.58 -8.83 7.07
C ASN A 136 -19.05 -8.94 7.18
N LEU A 137 -18.57 -9.98 7.87
CA LEU A 137 -17.15 -10.24 8.07
C LEU A 137 -16.45 -10.97 6.91
N ILE A 138 -17.14 -11.91 6.25
CA ILE A 138 -16.47 -12.89 5.37
C ILE A 138 -16.38 -12.40 3.92
N ARG A 139 -17.36 -11.64 3.43
CA ARG A 139 -17.42 -11.25 2.01
C ARG A 139 -16.25 -10.34 1.65
N ALA A 140 -15.81 -10.43 0.39
CA ALA A 140 -14.73 -9.60 -0.14
C ALA A 140 -15.10 -8.10 -0.19
N ARG A 141 -16.39 -7.77 -0.39
CA ARG A 141 -16.90 -6.38 -0.47
C ARG A 141 -17.75 -6.02 0.75
N GLY A 142 -18.00 -4.72 0.95
CA GLY A 142 -18.87 -4.19 2.00
C GLY A 142 -18.14 -3.72 3.26
N GLY A 143 -16.87 -3.34 3.14
CA GLY A 143 -16.13 -2.68 4.21
C GLY A 143 -16.56 -1.23 4.37
N MET A 144 -16.21 -0.64 5.51
CA MET A 144 -16.38 0.78 5.78
C MET A 144 -15.19 1.58 5.22
N PRO A 145 -15.39 2.85 4.86
CA PRO A 145 -14.28 3.74 4.50
C PRO A 145 -13.19 3.73 5.58
N ILE A 146 -11.93 3.87 5.17
CA ILE A 146 -10.81 4.04 6.10
C ILE A 146 -10.11 5.37 5.75
N TYR A 147 -10.13 6.31 6.69
CA TYR A 147 -9.56 7.64 6.47
C TYR A 147 -8.14 7.72 7.03
N ALA A 148 -7.17 8.07 6.19
CA ALA A 148 -5.78 8.27 6.58
C ALA A 148 -5.64 9.39 7.63
N SER A 149 -4.77 9.18 8.62
CA SER A 149 -4.58 10.13 9.72
C SER A 149 -3.58 11.22 9.32
N LEU A 150 -4.08 12.45 9.12
CA LEU A 150 -3.27 13.62 8.73
C LEU A 150 -3.04 14.64 9.86
N LYS A 151 -3.29 14.30 11.14
CA LYS A 151 -3.40 15.28 12.26
C LYS A 151 -2.10 16.06 12.61
N TRP A 152 -1.05 16.00 11.79
CA TRP A 152 0.27 16.60 12.03
C TRP A 152 0.77 17.36 10.80
N GLU A 153 -0.07 18.25 10.23
CA GLU A 153 0.21 19.02 9.00
C GLU A 153 1.42 19.96 9.10
N LYS A 154 2.62 19.39 9.09
CA LYS A 154 3.82 20.04 8.57
C LYS A 154 4.24 19.28 7.32
N PHE A 155 4.14 19.97 6.19
CA PHE A 155 4.65 19.49 4.91
C PHE A 155 6.16 19.70 4.86
N TYR A 156 6.90 18.64 4.54
CA TYR A 156 8.34 18.73 4.26
C TYR A 156 8.60 17.92 2.99
N GLY A 157 8.82 18.59 1.86
CA GLY A 157 9.12 17.89 0.62
C GLY A 157 9.41 18.86 -0.50
N MET A 158 10.65 18.88 -0.96
CA MET A 158 10.96 19.43 -2.27
C MET A 158 10.57 18.39 -3.32
N LEU A 159 9.96 18.84 -4.42
CA LEU A 159 10.10 18.14 -5.69
C LEU A 159 11.48 18.51 -6.25
N PRO A 160 12.49 17.63 -6.27
CA PRO A 160 13.68 17.93 -7.06
C PRO A 160 13.28 17.91 -8.53
N ALA A 161 13.72 18.93 -9.27
CA ALA A 161 13.67 18.91 -10.71
C ALA A 161 14.68 17.87 -11.25
N SER A 162 14.23 17.07 -12.21
CA SER A 162 15.02 16.26 -13.17
C SER A 162 15.64 14.92 -12.72
N SER A 163 15.35 13.90 -13.56
CA SER A 163 15.78 12.50 -13.56
C SER A 163 15.46 11.74 -12.27
N PHE A 164 14.50 10.82 -12.31
CA PHE A 164 14.24 9.85 -11.23
C PHE A 164 15.44 8.89 -11.08
N GLN A 165 16.59 9.38 -10.64
CA GLN A 165 17.78 8.61 -10.34
C GLN A 165 17.75 8.20 -8.86
N GLY A 166 18.04 6.92 -8.60
CA GLY A 166 18.12 6.38 -7.25
C GLY A 166 19.37 5.54 -7.03
N LYS A 167 19.81 5.48 -5.77
CA LYS A 167 20.82 4.52 -5.34
C LYS A 167 20.18 3.14 -5.22
N VAL A 168 20.76 2.12 -5.85
CA VAL A 168 20.30 0.73 -5.71
C VAL A 168 20.64 0.24 -4.30
N ILE A 169 19.63 -0.16 -3.53
CA ILE A 169 19.78 -0.66 -2.16
C ILE A 169 19.64 -2.18 -2.13
N VAL A 170 18.67 -2.71 -2.86
CA VAL A 170 18.40 -4.15 -2.92
C VAL A 170 18.13 -4.56 -4.34
N GLN A 171 18.75 -5.66 -4.77
CA GLN A 171 18.44 -6.34 -6.02
C GLN A 171 18.08 -7.79 -5.73
N ARG A 172 16.87 -8.20 -6.14
CA ARG A 172 16.34 -9.56 -6.06
C ARG A 172 15.76 -9.95 -7.43
N PRO A 173 15.57 -11.25 -7.70
CA PRO A 173 14.95 -11.70 -8.95
C PRO A 173 13.56 -11.12 -9.22
N ASN A 174 12.79 -10.85 -8.17
CA ASN A 174 11.39 -10.43 -8.21
C ASN A 174 11.18 -8.94 -7.89
N TYR A 175 12.17 -8.22 -7.38
CA TYR A 175 12.08 -6.77 -7.16
C TYR A 175 13.45 -6.10 -7.03
N THR A 176 13.49 -4.80 -7.28
CA THR A 176 14.63 -3.93 -6.97
C THR A 176 14.17 -2.76 -6.12
N LEU A 177 14.93 -2.40 -5.09
CA LEU A 177 14.68 -1.23 -4.24
C LEU A 177 15.69 -0.13 -4.52
N LEU A 178 15.18 1.06 -4.83
CA LEU A 178 15.99 2.27 -5.01
C LEU A 178 15.70 3.28 -3.90
N LYS A 179 16.74 3.97 -3.43
CA LYS A 179 16.62 5.19 -2.62
C LYS A 179 16.80 6.40 -3.52
N GLY A 180 15.72 7.15 -3.74
CA GLY A 180 15.69 8.35 -4.57
C GLY A 180 14.91 9.48 -3.89
N PRO A 181 14.51 10.53 -4.64
CA PRO A 181 13.60 11.57 -4.19
C PRO A 181 12.35 11.03 -3.47
N ILE A 182 12.00 11.69 -2.36
CA ILE A 182 10.81 11.38 -1.56
C ILE A 182 10.04 12.67 -1.27
N ALA A 183 8.70 12.58 -1.24
CA ALA A 183 7.85 13.59 -0.63
C ALA A 183 7.35 13.08 0.73
N ARG A 184 7.06 14.00 1.64
CA ARG A 184 6.47 13.69 2.95
C ARG A 184 5.29 14.61 3.27
N MET A 185 4.16 14.00 3.64
CA MET A 185 2.94 14.65 4.16
C MET A 185 2.56 14.04 5.50
N GLY A 186 2.79 14.79 6.57
CA GLY A 186 2.60 14.31 7.94
C GLY A 186 3.51 13.10 8.22
N LEU A 187 2.87 11.97 8.54
CA LEU A 187 3.55 10.69 8.77
C LEU A 187 3.96 10.00 7.47
N PHE A 188 3.27 10.25 6.37
CA PHE A 188 3.43 9.49 5.14
C PHE A 188 4.57 10.03 4.29
N SER A 189 5.41 9.13 3.82
CA SER A 189 6.53 9.42 2.92
C SER A 189 6.44 8.50 1.70
N GLY A 190 6.60 9.02 0.50
CA GLY A 190 6.44 8.21 -0.70
C GLY A 190 6.96 8.88 -1.97
N LEU A 191 6.60 8.29 -3.11
CA LEU A 191 7.03 8.76 -4.43
C LEU A 191 6.32 10.07 -4.75
N PRO A 192 7.05 11.18 -4.98
CA PRO A 192 6.43 12.45 -5.36
C PRO A 192 5.78 12.36 -6.74
N VAL A 193 4.58 12.95 -6.87
CA VAL A 193 3.87 13.13 -8.14
C VAL A 193 3.24 14.53 -8.22
N THR A 194 2.84 14.92 -9.42
CA THR A 194 1.96 16.09 -9.60
C THR A 194 0.54 15.62 -9.89
N VAL A 195 -0.44 16.33 -9.35
CA VAL A 195 -1.87 16.07 -9.54
C VAL A 195 -2.59 17.40 -9.72
N GLY A 196 -3.25 17.58 -10.86
CA GLY A 196 -3.81 18.88 -11.23
C GLY A 196 -2.74 19.97 -11.22
N LYS A 197 -2.94 21.00 -10.40
CA LYS A 197 -1.95 22.08 -10.16
C LYS A 197 -1.07 21.87 -8.92
N GLY A 198 -1.29 20.77 -8.20
CA GLY A 198 -0.67 20.47 -6.92
C GLY A 198 0.36 19.35 -6.99
N VAL A 199 0.77 18.92 -5.80
CA VAL A 199 1.75 17.84 -5.60
C VAL A 199 1.15 16.79 -4.69
N GLY A 200 1.61 15.55 -4.82
CA GLY A 200 1.09 14.43 -4.04
C GLY A 200 2.13 13.35 -3.75
N ILE A 201 1.75 12.40 -2.89
CA ILE A 201 2.45 11.13 -2.70
C ILE A 201 1.64 10.05 -3.40
N LEU A 202 2.31 9.28 -4.24
CA LEU A 202 1.72 8.15 -4.95
C LEU A 202 1.64 6.89 -4.09
N ASP A 203 0.53 6.19 -4.22
CA ASP A 203 0.27 4.89 -3.59
C ASP A 203 -0.42 3.97 -4.59
N GLY A 204 0.12 2.77 -4.83
CA GLY A 204 -0.43 1.88 -5.86
C GLY A 204 0.60 1.01 -6.59
N GLY A 205 0.10 0.00 -7.31
CA GLY A 205 0.88 -0.88 -8.18
C GLY A 205 0.67 -0.52 -9.64
N LEU A 206 1.60 0.24 -10.22
CA LEU A 206 1.40 0.93 -11.50
C LEU A 206 2.36 0.42 -12.57
N PRO A 207 1.93 0.25 -13.83
CA PRO A 207 0.55 0.37 -14.31
C PRO A 207 -0.31 -0.87 -14.04
N HIS A 208 0.25 -1.93 -13.45
CA HIS A 208 -0.30 -3.29 -13.49
C HIS A 208 -1.62 -3.51 -12.74
N TYR A 209 -2.04 -2.63 -11.83
CA TYR A 209 -3.39 -2.68 -11.23
C TYR A 209 -4.42 -1.79 -11.94
N GLY A 210 -4.02 -0.92 -12.86
CA GLY A 210 -4.93 -0.05 -13.61
C GLY A 210 -5.51 1.13 -12.83
N PHE A 211 -5.20 1.27 -11.55
CA PHE A 211 -5.56 2.41 -10.72
C PHE A 211 -4.49 2.68 -9.66
N GLY A 212 -4.57 3.84 -9.03
CA GLY A 212 -3.79 4.17 -7.84
C GLY A 212 -4.44 5.26 -7.02
N GLY A 213 -3.81 5.59 -5.91
CA GLY A 213 -4.16 6.74 -5.07
C GLY A 213 -3.05 7.79 -5.07
N VAL A 214 -3.45 9.04 -4.94
CA VAL A 214 -2.55 10.16 -4.65
C VAL A 214 -3.03 10.79 -3.36
N LEU A 215 -2.19 10.77 -2.32
CA LEU A 215 -2.38 11.64 -1.16
C LEU A 215 -1.99 13.05 -1.61
N ALA A 216 -2.96 13.93 -1.81
CA ALA A 216 -2.73 15.22 -2.44
C ALA A 216 -2.59 16.35 -1.43
N ARG A 217 -1.68 17.29 -1.74
CA ARG A 217 -1.58 18.56 -1.02
C ARG A 217 -2.47 19.60 -1.69
N GLY A 218 -3.58 19.92 -1.04
CA GLY A 218 -4.51 20.95 -1.48
C GLY A 218 -5.66 20.39 -2.31
N LYS A 219 -6.38 21.29 -2.98
CA LYS A 219 -7.59 20.94 -3.73
C LYS A 219 -7.22 20.13 -4.98
N VAL A 220 -7.92 19.03 -5.17
CA VAL A 220 -7.93 18.19 -6.37
C VAL A 220 -9.36 18.12 -6.90
N GLU A 221 -9.50 18.05 -8.21
CA GLU A 221 -10.79 17.93 -8.91
C GLU A 221 -10.87 16.65 -9.73
N ILE A 222 -12.08 16.15 -9.95
CA ILE A 222 -12.30 14.99 -10.83
C ILE A 222 -11.86 15.37 -12.25
N GLY A 223 -11.08 14.50 -12.88
CA GLY A 223 -10.47 14.74 -14.19
C GLY A 223 -9.07 15.35 -14.12
N ASP A 224 -8.59 15.77 -12.93
CA ASP A 224 -7.24 16.29 -12.79
C ASP A 224 -6.21 15.25 -13.26
N PRO A 225 -5.24 15.63 -14.11
CA PRO A 225 -4.21 14.73 -14.58
C PRO A 225 -3.20 14.42 -13.47
N VAL A 226 -2.68 13.20 -13.47
CA VAL A 226 -1.59 12.76 -12.58
C VAL A 226 -0.34 12.51 -13.40
N TYR A 227 0.81 13.05 -12.97
CA TYR A 227 2.09 12.86 -13.67
C TYR A 227 3.20 12.33 -12.76
N ILE A 228 4.05 11.49 -13.35
CA ILE A 228 5.38 11.14 -12.85
C ILE A 228 6.40 11.64 -13.87
N ASP A 229 7.37 12.45 -13.44
CA ASP A 229 8.45 12.98 -14.31
C ASP A 229 7.94 13.66 -15.59
N GLY A 230 6.84 14.42 -15.49
CA GLY A 230 6.22 15.08 -16.64
C GLY A 230 5.44 14.16 -17.58
N VAL A 231 5.44 12.84 -17.35
CA VAL A 231 4.62 11.88 -18.10
C VAL A 231 3.29 11.68 -17.41
N ARG A 232 2.20 11.89 -18.16
CA ARG A 232 0.84 11.66 -17.67
C ARG A 232 0.65 10.16 -17.47
N ILE A 233 0.30 9.77 -16.26
CA ILE A 233 0.06 8.37 -15.89
C ILE A 233 -1.41 8.06 -15.65
N GLY A 234 -2.28 9.07 -15.71
CA GLY A 234 -3.70 8.89 -15.44
C GLY A 234 -4.44 10.18 -15.14
N HIS A 235 -5.67 10.02 -14.65
CA HIS A 235 -6.54 11.12 -14.23
C HIS A 235 -7.41 10.73 -13.03
N VAL A 236 -7.71 11.71 -12.18
CA VAL A 236 -8.49 11.53 -10.97
C VAL A 236 -9.94 11.15 -11.28
N THR A 237 -10.45 10.10 -10.64
CA THR A 237 -11.81 9.59 -10.82
C THR A 237 -12.61 9.51 -9.52
N ASN A 238 -11.96 9.64 -8.36
CA ASN A 238 -12.65 9.77 -7.08
C ASN A 238 -11.83 10.60 -6.08
N ILE A 239 -12.49 11.33 -5.19
CA ILE A 239 -11.84 12.15 -4.16
C ILE A 239 -12.40 11.74 -2.79
N TYR A 240 -11.51 11.59 -1.81
CA TYR A 240 -11.84 11.22 -0.45
C TYR A 240 -11.59 12.39 0.51
N SER A 241 -12.30 12.40 1.63
CA SER A 241 -12.26 13.48 2.63
C SER A 241 -10.96 13.54 3.44
N ASP A 242 -10.09 12.53 3.32
CA ASP A 242 -8.81 12.41 4.02
C ASP A 242 -7.62 12.86 3.15
N GLY A 243 -7.88 13.57 2.06
CA GLY A 243 -6.86 14.09 1.15
C GLY A 243 -6.39 13.10 0.08
N PHE A 244 -6.84 11.84 0.11
CA PHE A 244 -6.61 10.93 -1.00
C PHE A 244 -7.52 11.23 -2.19
N ALA A 245 -6.97 11.04 -3.39
CA ALA A 245 -7.73 10.96 -4.63
C ALA A 245 -7.37 9.65 -5.35
N ARG A 246 -8.36 8.85 -5.74
CA ARG A 246 -8.15 7.71 -6.64
C ARG A 246 -8.09 8.21 -8.07
N PHE A 247 -7.15 7.68 -8.83
CA PHE A 247 -7.02 7.95 -10.27
C PHE A 247 -7.03 6.64 -11.06
N GLU A 248 -7.51 6.69 -12.29
CA GLU A 248 -7.39 5.60 -13.25
C GLU A 248 -6.11 5.75 -14.05
N VAL A 249 -5.42 4.64 -14.24
CA VAL A 249 -4.12 4.62 -14.91
C VAL A 249 -4.31 4.66 -16.41
N GLU A 250 -3.63 5.61 -17.05
CA GLU A 250 -3.44 5.62 -18.49
C GLU A 250 -2.20 4.79 -18.86
N PRO A 251 -2.13 4.22 -20.07
CA PRO A 251 -1.02 3.35 -20.39
C PRO A 251 0.33 4.07 -20.45
N PHE A 252 1.30 3.56 -19.69
CA PHE A 252 2.70 3.96 -19.72
C PHE A 252 3.59 2.75 -19.45
N SER A 253 4.88 2.87 -19.71
CA SER A 253 5.87 1.85 -19.36
C SER A 253 6.93 2.41 -18.43
N VAL A 254 7.52 1.54 -17.62
CA VAL A 254 8.61 1.87 -16.71
C VAL A 254 9.85 1.16 -17.17
N LYS A 255 10.96 1.89 -17.27
CA LYS A 255 12.30 1.33 -17.43
C LYS A 255 13.15 1.62 -16.20
N LEU A 256 14.04 0.70 -15.88
CA LEU A 256 15.12 0.87 -14.93
C LEU A 256 16.44 0.75 -15.71
N ASP A 257 17.10 1.87 -15.93
CA ASP A 257 18.10 2.05 -16.99
C ASP A 257 17.56 1.49 -18.32
N ASN A 258 18.17 0.43 -18.84
CA ASN A 258 17.80 -0.19 -20.11
C ASN A 258 16.82 -1.38 -19.95
N PHE A 259 16.40 -1.69 -18.72
CA PHE A 259 15.54 -2.83 -18.42
C PHE A 259 14.07 -2.41 -18.39
N ILE A 260 13.24 -3.08 -19.18
CA ILE A 260 11.77 -2.91 -19.12
C ILE A 260 11.25 -3.59 -17.86
N MET A 261 10.51 -2.81 -17.06
CA MET A 261 9.91 -3.25 -15.81
C MET A 261 8.44 -3.59 -16.04
N LYS A 262 7.90 -4.50 -15.23
CA LYS A 262 6.44 -4.70 -15.11
C LYS A 262 5.77 -3.45 -14.52
N GLY A 263 6.48 -2.72 -13.67
CA GLY A 263 5.99 -1.47 -13.10
C GLY A 263 6.71 -1.04 -11.83
N ILE A 264 6.10 -0.09 -11.13
CA ILE A 264 6.46 0.39 -9.80
C ILE A 264 5.38 -0.06 -8.81
N SER A 265 5.82 -0.49 -7.63
CA SER A 265 4.98 -0.74 -6.46
C SER A 265 5.24 0.35 -5.43
N CYS A 266 4.30 1.28 -5.32
CA CYS A 266 4.34 2.39 -4.38
C CYS A 266 3.58 2.03 -3.12
N TYR A 267 4.32 1.95 -2.01
CA TYR A 267 3.81 1.98 -0.65
C TYR A 267 4.24 3.30 0.00
N MET A 268 3.72 3.63 1.18
CA MET A 268 4.15 4.78 1.96
C MET A 268 4.94 4.34 3.19
N GLY A 269 6.05 5.01 3.48
CA GLY A 269 6.80 4.85 4.73
C GLY A 269 6.28 5.78 5.83
N LEU A 270 6.26 5.32 7.08
CA LEU A 270 5.79 6.11 8.22
C LEU A 270 6.90 6.91 8.95
N SER A 271 8.17 6.51 8.83
CA SER A 271 9.31 7.16 9.50
C SER A 271 10.04 8.20 8.64
N GLY A 272 9.75 8.26 7.34
CA GLY A 272 10.62 8.92 6.36
C GLY A 272 11.46 7.96 5.54
N ASP A 273 11.62 6.71 5.99
CA ASP A 273 12.30 5.69 5.21
C ASP A 273 11.35 5.09 4.17
N PHE A 274 11.52 5.55 2.93
CA PHE A 274 10.82 5.06 1.76
C PHE A 274 11.83 4.67 0.67
N MET A 275 11.50 3.63 -0.08
CA MET A 275 12.27 3.16 -1.23
C MET A 275 11.32 2.85 -2.37
N TRP A 276 11.75 3.14 -3.60
CA TRP A 276 10.99 2.83 -4.79
C TRP A 276 11.16 1.35 -5.08
N LYS A 277 10.05 0.60 -5.15
CA LYS A 277 10.08 -0.83 -5.49
C LYS A 277 9.72 -1.02 -6.96
N LEU A 278 10.71 -1.46 -7.73
CA LEU A 278 10.59 -1.73 -9.15
C LEU A 278 10.40 -3.23 -9.34
N ILE A 279 9.43 -3.62 -10.17
CA ILE A 279 9.09 -5.02 -10.44
C ILE A 279 9.66 -5.41 -11.80
N PRO A 280 10.64 -6.32 -11.88
CA PRO A 280 11.18 -6.81 -13.15
C PRO A 280 10.13 -7.55 -13.97
N GLN A 281 10.30 -7.60 -15.29
CA GLN A 281 9.60 -8.61 -16.08
C GLN A 281 10.18 -10.00 -15.78
N ASP A 282 9.30 -11.01 -15.73
CA ASP A 282 9.68 -12.38 -15.38
C ASP A 282 10.82 -12.92 -16.27
N GLY A 283 11.74 -13.67 -15.64
CA GLY A 283 12.81 -14.39 -16.34
C GLY A 283 14.03 -13.54 -16.74
N LYS A 284 14.02 -12.22 -16.54
CA LYS A 284 15.16 -11.35 -16.90
C LYS A 284 16.11 -11.16 -15.72
N LYS A 285 17.34 -11.68 -15.84
CA LYS A 285 18.44 -11.28 -14.95
C LYS A 285 18.83 -9.84 -15.26
N MET A 286 18.69 -8.96 -14.29
CA MET A 286 19.21 -7.60 -14.36
C MET A 286 20.57 -7.54 -13.68
N SER A 287 21.43 -6.62 -14.13
CA SER A 287 22.65 -6.24 -13.44
C SER A 287 22.70 -4.72 -13.46
N LEU A 288 22.51 -4.12 -12.29
CA LEU A 288 22.45 -2.67 -12.14
C LEU A 288 23.74 -2.16 -11.50
N LYS A 289 24.09 -0.91 -11.82
CA LYS A 289 25.16 -0.19 -11.12
C LYS A 289 24.65 0.33 -9.77
N ASP A 290 25.54 0.94 -8.99
CA ASP A 290 25.19 1.55 -7.69
C ASP A 290 24.09 2.63 -7.77
N LYS A 291 23.97 3.28 -8.93
CA LYS A 291 22.89 4.20 -9.27
C LYS A 291 22.19 3.70 -10.52
N ALA A 292 20.87 3.84 -10.55
CA ALA A 292 20.04 3.52 -11.70
C ALA A 292 19.00 4.62 -11.91
N SER A 293 18.60 4.81 -13.16
CA SER A 293 17.61 5.80 -13.58
C SER A 293 16.28 5.10 -13.82
N VAL A 294 15.23 5.59 -13.18
CA VAL A 294 13.86 5.19 -13.48
C VAL A 294 13.35 6.12 -14.57
N ILE A 295 12.89 5.53 -15.68
CA ILE A 295 12.38 6.27 -16.82
C ILE A 295 10.92 5.88 -17.01
N ILE A 296 10.04 6.87 -16.97
CA ILE A 296 8.64 6.71 -17.32
C ILE A 296 8.50 7.04 -18.79
N CYS A 297 7.96 6.12 -19.59
CA CYS A 297 7.76 6.33 -21.01
C CYS A 297 6.25 6.32 -21.31
N PRO A 298 5.68 7.38 -21.94
CA PRO A 298 4.29 7.37 -22.38
C PRO A 298 4.07 6.25 -23.39
N GLN A 299 2.93 5.57 -23.35
CA GLN A 299 2.60 4.62 -24.42
C GLN A 299 2.07 5.38 -25.64
N GLY A 300 2.71 5.21 -26.81
CA GLY A 300 2.27 5.84 -28.07
C GLY A 300 3.20 6.89 -28.68
N GLN A 301 4.34 7.21 -28.06
CA GLN A 301 5.44 7.87 -28.78
C GLN A 301 6.43 6.79 -29.26
N ALA A 302 6.50 6.62 -30.59
CA ALA A 302 7.67 6.00 -31.20
C ALA A 302 8.89 6.79 -30.73
N LEU A 303 9.88 6.09 -30.17
CA LEU A 303 11.20 6.65 -29.93
C LEU A 303 11.77 7.00 -31.32
N SER A 304 11.80 8.29 -31.66
CA SER A 304 12.67 8.81 -32.72
C SER A 304 14.11 8.79 -32.26
#